data_AF-A0A5C7M9V4-F1
#
_entry.id   AF-A0A5C7M9V4-F1
#
_cell.length_a   1.000
_cell.length_b   1.000
_cell.length_c   1.000
_cell.angle_alpha   90.00
_cell.angle_beta   90.00
_cell.angle_gamma   90.00
#
_symmetry.space_group_name_H-M   'P 1'
#
loop_
_entity.id
_entity.type
_entity.pdbx_description
1 polymer ?
#
loop_
_entity_poly.entity_id
_entity_poly.type
_entity_poly.pdbx_seq_one_letter_code
_entity_poly.pdbx_strand_id
1 'polypeptide(L)'
;MTRSEVQKLSDELLLLKVAWLLGWKSIDKRYALFAHRGLSGRKPNDVDGIEHPVPDYPHDLNACHEMEKTIIKKGLVQDYVDHMFEENGEWHATARQRCEAFVLTMQK
;
A
#
# COMPACT_ATOMS: atom_id res chain seq x y z
N MET A 1 -7.62 -11.81 0.55
CA MET A 1 -8.78 -11.27 -0.18
C MET A 1 -8.71 -11.75 -1.61
N THR A 2 -9.84 -11.85 -2.30
CA THR A 2 -9.86 -12.11 -3.74
C THR A 2 -9.51 -10.83 -4.52
N ARG A 3 -9.06 -10.97 -5.78
CA ARG A 3 -8.77 -9.84 -6.67
C ARG A 3 -9.96 -8.89 -6.82
N SER A 4 -11.15 -9.43 -7.06
CA SER A 4 -12.37 -8.62 -7.22
C SER A 4 -12.71 -7.81 -5.97
N GLU A 5 -12.43 -8.35 -4.77
CA GLU A 5 -12.63 -7.63 -3.52
C GLU A 5 -11.64 -6.47 -3.36
N VAL A 6 -10.39 -6.65 -3.79
CA VAL A 6 -9.35 -5.62 -3.69
C VAL A 6 -9.62 -4.46 -4.66
N GLN A 7 -10.00 -4.75 -5.90
CA GLN A 7 -10.31 -3.73 -6.92
C GLN A 7 -11.49 -2.83 -6.54
N LYS A 8 -12.46 -3.37 -5.77
CA LYS A 8 -13.63 -2.63 -5.30
C LYS A 8 -13.34 -1.71 -4.12
N LEU A 9 -12.13 -1.73 -3.56
CA LEU A 9 -11.76 -0.84 -2.47
C LEU A 9 -11.69 0.60 -2.97
N SER A 10 -12.17 1.55 -2.17
CA SER A 10 -11.81 2.96 -2.37
C SER A 10 -10.30 3.14 -2.15
N ASP A 11 -9.72 4.18 -2.73
CA ASP A 11 -8.31 4.54 -2.57
C ASP A 11 -7.94 4.71 -1.09
N GLU A 12 -8.83 5.26 -0.27
CA GLU A 12 -8.64 5.38 1.17
C GLU A 12 -8.54 4.00 1.86
N LEU A 13 -9.42 3.06 1.51
CA LEU A 13 -9.38 1.71 2.11
C LEU A 13 -8.18 0.91 1.61
N LEU A 14 -7.80 1.10 0.34
CA LEU A 14 -6.60 0.50 -0.24
C LEU A 14 -5.34 1.03 0.45
N LEU A 15 -5.25 2.35 0.62
CA LEU A 15 -4.18 3.03 1.35
C LEU A 15 -4.01 2.49 2.78
N LEU A 16 -5.11 2.38 3.52
CA LEU A 16 -5.10 1.82 4.88
C LEU A 16 -4.56 0.39 4.91
N LYS A 17 -5.00 -0.46 3.97
CA LYS A 17 -4.53 -1.84 3.88
C LYS A 17 -3.04 -1.92 3.57
N VAL A 18 -2.56 -1.15 2.59
CA VAL A 18 -1.13 -1.07 2.25
C VAL A 18 -0.32 -0.66 3.48
N ALA A 19 -0.73 0.42 4.15
CA ALA A 19 -0.04 0.92 5.33
C ALA A 19 0.00 -0.13 6.45
N TRP A 20 -1.10 -0.82 6.75
CA TRP A 20 -1.10 -1.91 7.74
C TRP A 20 -0.17 -3.06 7.37
N LEU A 21 -0.17 -3.49 6.11
CA LEU A 21 0.70 -4.57 5.63
C LEU A 21 2.19 -4.19 5.64
N LEU A 22 2.49 -2.90 5.48
CA LEU A 22 3.82 -2.33 5.69
C LEU A 22 4.19 -2.17 7.17
N GLY A 23 3.26 -2.46 8.10
CA GLY A 23 3.50 -2.42 9.54
C GLY A 23 3.27 -1.07 10.19
N TRP A 24 2.62 -0.12 9.51
CA TRP A 24 2.20 1.15 10.12
C TRP A 24 1.24 0.87 11.28
N LYS A 25 1.39 1.63 12.37
CA LYS A 25 0.58 1.49 13.59
C LYS A 25 -0.17 2.78 13.89
N SER A 26 -1.23 2.68 14.69
CA SER A 26 -1.99 3.84 15.19
C SER A 26 -2.39 4.82 14.07
N ILE A 27 -2.89 4.28 12.94
CA ILE A 27 -3.28 5.12 11.80
C ILE A 27 -4.53 5.91 12.19
N ASP A 28 -4.40 7.23 12.30
CA ASP A 28 -5.49 8.13 12.68
C ASP A 28 -6.17 8.69 11.43
N LYS A 29 -7.47 8.43 11.32
CA LYS A 29 -8.32 8.92 10.22
C LYS A 29 -8.78 10.36 10.43
N ARG A 30 -8.66 10.92 11.64
CA ARG A 30 -9.11 12.29 11.96
C ARG A 30 -8.34 13.34 11.15
N TYR A 31 -7.13 13.03 10.69
CA TYR A 31 -6.34 13.92 9.85
C TYR A 31 -6.70 13.88 8.36
N ALA A 32 -7.49 12.91 7.90
CA ALA A 32 -8.00 12.87 6.53
C ALA A 32 -8.97 14.04 6.22
N LEU A 33 -9.55 14.64 7.26
CA LEU A 33 -10.48 15.79 7.15
C LEU A 33 -9.77 17.12 6.87
N PHE A 34 -8.46 17.23 7.08
CA PHE A 34 -7.69 18.42 6.69
C PHE A 34 -7.12 18.19 5.29
N ALA A 35 -7.91 18.62 4.31
CA ALA A 35 -7.89 18.40 2.85
C ALA A 35 -6.56 18.38 2.06
N HIS A 36 -5.38 18.39 2.67
CA HIS A 36 -4.09 18.37 1.97
C HIS A 36 -3.00 17.49 2.61
N ARG A 37 -3.29 16.72 3.68
CA ARG A 37 -2.24 15.99 4.43
C ARG A 37 -2.35 14.47 4.53
N GLY A 38 -3.41 13.85 4.01
CA GLY A 38 -3.57 12.39 4.03
C GLY A 38 -3.75 11.81 5.44
N LEU A 39 -3.61 10.49 5.57
CA LEU A 39 -3.64 9.78 6.86
C LEU A 39 -2.34 10.04 7.65
N SER A 40 -2.38 9.98 8.98
CA SER A 40 -1.16 9.92 9.81
C SER A 40 -1.06 8.58 10.53
N GLY A 41 0.15 8.13 10.83
CA GLY A 41 0.39 6.92 11.62
C GLY A 41 1.84 6.82 12.07
N ARG A 42 2.13 5.84 12.92
CA ARG A 42 3.49 5.54 13.38
C ARG A 42 4.16 4.58 12.41
N LYS A 43 5.42 4.86 12.08
CA LYS A 43 6.22 3.97 11.25
C LYS A 43 6.52 2.65 11.99
N PRO A 44 6.80 1.55 11.27
CA PRO A 44 6.99 0.21 11.87
C PRO A 44 8.06 0.14 12.97
N ASN A 45 9.06 1.03 12.93
CA ASN A 45 10.20 1.08 13.85
C ASN A 45 10.26 2.38 14.66
N ASP A 46 9.16 3.13 14.73
CA ASP A 46 9.14 4.39 15.44
C ASP A 46 9.11 4.16 16.95
N VAL A 47 10.19 4.58 17.62
CA VAL A 47 10.37 4.44 19.07
C VAL A 47 9.93 5.70 19.83
N ASP A 48 9.86 6.83 19.13
CA ASP A 48 9.63 8.14 19.74
C ASP A 48 8.12 8.45 19.90
N GLY A 49 7.27 7.58 19.35
CA GLY A 49 5.81 7.72 19.37
C GLY A 49 5.28 8.84 18.47
N ILE A 50 6.12 9.38 17.60
CA ILE A 50 5.80 10.47 16.67
C ILE A 50 4.90 9.94 15.55
N GLU A 51 3.86 10.69 15.20
CA GLU A 51 3.04 10.37 14.03
C GLU A 51 3.62 11.02 12.77
N HIS A 52 3.66 10.23 11.70
CA HIS A 52 4.11 10.66 10.39
C HIS A 52 2.95 10.63 9.39
N PRO A 53 2.97 11.49 8.36
CA PRO A 53 2.04 11.33 7.25
C PRO A 53 2.28 9.98 6.57
N VAL A 54 1.21 9.22 6.38
CA VAL A 54 1.20 8.01 5.58
C VAL A 54 1.30 8.44 4.11
N PRO A 55 2.28 7.93 3.34
CA PRO A 55 2.41 8.25 1.93
C PRO A 55 1.14 7.89 1.14
N ASP A 56 0.82 8.67 0.11
CA ASP A 56 -0.34 8.42 -0.75
C ASP A 56 -0.05 7.31 -1.78
N TYR A 57 0.12 6.08 -1.29
CA TYR A 57 0.55 4.94 -2.10
C TYR A 57 -0.32 4.71 -3.37
N PRO A 58 -1.67 4.81 -3.34
CA PRO A 58 -2.48 4.58 -4.53
C PRO A 58 -2.26 5.59 -5.66
N HIS A 59 -1.72 6.78 -5.36
CA HIS A 59 -1.56 7.87 -6.34
C HIS A 59 -0.10 8.26 -6.60
N ASP A 60 0.85 7.82 -5.78
CA ASP A 60 2.28 8.13 -5.92
C ASP A 60 3.13 6.88 -6.21
N LEU A 61 3.64 6.79 -7.44
CA LEU A 61 4.54 5.71 -7.85
C LEU A 61 5.83 5.66 -7.02
N ASN A 62 6.35 6.81 -6.57
CA ASN A 62 7.56 6.83 -5.75
C ASN A 62 7.31 6.24 -4.36
N ALA A 63 6.11 6.44 -3.81
CA ALA A 63 5.72 5.84 -2.55
C ALA A 63 5.67 4.30 -2.65
N CYS A 64 5.34 3.76 -3.83
CA CYS A 64 5.26 2.31 -4.05
C CYS A 64 6.60 1.58 -3.88
N HIS A 65 7.74 2.27 -3.97
CA HIS A 65 9.06 1.64 -3.76
C HIS A 65 9.20 0.97 -2.38
N GLU A 66 8.54 1.48 -1.33
CA GLU A 66 8.61 0.87 0.00
C GLU A 66 7.84 -0.47 0.06
N MET A 67 6.76 -0.60 -0.71
CA MET A 67 6.06 -1.88 -0.91
C MET A 67 6.97 -2.88 -1.62
N GLU A 68 7.63 -2.45 -2.68
CA GLU A 68 8.49 -3.32 -3.51
C GLU A 68 9.72 -3.80 -2.74
N LYS A 69 10.35 -2.94 -1.94
CA LYS A 69 11.41 -3.35 -1.00
C LYS A 69 10.93 -4.43 -0.04
N THR A 70 9.69 -4.31 0.46
CA THR A 70 9.09 -5.29 1.37
C THR A 70 8.85 -6.62 0.66
N ILE A 71 8.34 -6.60 -0.58
CA ILE A 71 8.16 -7.79 -1.43
C ILE A 71 9.50 -8.49 -1.69
N ILE A 72 10.53 -7.74 -2.09
CA ILE A 72 11.89 -8.26 -2.34
C ILE A 72 12.43 -8.92 -1.08
N LYS A 73 12.37 -8.23 0.06
CA LYS A 73 12.87 -8.75 1.35
C LYS A 73 12.17 -10.04 1.77
N LYS A 74 10.89 -10.22 1.41
CA LYS A 74 10.10 -11.41 1.71
C LYS A 74 10.22 -12.52 0.67
N GLY A 75 10.94 -12.29 -0.44
CA GLY A 75 11.09 -13.27 -1.51
C GLY A 75 9.82 -13.51 -2.32
N LEU A 76 8.86 -12.55 -2.31
CA LEU A 76 7.54 -12.69 -2.94
C LEU A 76 7.47 -12.04 -4.34
N VAL A 77 8.62 -11.83 -4.98
CA VAL A 77 8.71 -11.04 -6.23
C VAL A 77 7.87 -11.67 -7.33
N GLN A 78 7.92 -12.99 -7.51
CA GLN A 78 7.17 -13.66 -8.56
C GLN A 78 5.66 -13.53 -8.36
N ASP A 79 5.14 -13.79 -7.15
CA ASP A 79 3.72 -13.62 -6.84
C ASP A 79 3.24 -12.18 -7.11
N TYR A 80 4.05 -11.18 -6.73
CA TYR A 80 3.74 -9.78 -6.96
C TYR A 80 3.69 -9.43 -8.45
N VAL A 81 4.67 -9.91 -9.21
CA VAL A 81 4.72 -9.75 -10.67
C VAL A 81 3.52 -10.43 -11.32
N ASP A 82 3.23 -11.69 -10.99
CA ASP A 82 2.08 -12.43 -11.52
C ASP A 82 0.78 -11.66 -11.25
N HIS A 83 0.62 -11.11 -10.04
CA HIS A 83 -0.56 -10.32 -9.72
C HIS A 83 -0.68 -9.01 -10.50
N MET A 84 0.44 -8.36 -10.86
CA MET A 84 0.44 -7.18 -11.73
C MET A 84 0.15 -7.54 -13.20
N PHE A 85 0.69 -8.65 -13.70
CA PHE A 85 0.58 -9.05 -15.10
C PHE A 85 -0.77 -9.68 -15.46
N GLU A 86 -1.37 -10.44 -14.55
CA GLU A 86 -2.71 -11.03 -14.72
C GLU A 86 -3.81 -9.99 -15.02
N GLU A 87 -3.57 -8.71 -14.72
CA GLU A 87 -4.57 -7.66 -14.86
C GLU A 87 -4.48 -6.86 -16.16
N ASN A 88 -3.26 -6.58 -16.64
CA ASN A 88 -3.08 -5.66 -17.77
C ASN A 88 -2.19 -6.20 -18.89
N GLY A 89 -1.38 -7.23 -18.64
CA GLY A 89 -0.27 -7.58 -19.55
C GLY A 89 0.75 -6.45 -19.75
N GLU A 90 0.70 -5.40 -18.92
CA GLU A 90 1.48 -4.17 -19.08
C GLU A 90 2.62 -4.10 -18.08
N TRP A 91 3.80 -3.77 -18.60
CA TRP A 91 4.97 -3.39 -17.80
C TRP A 91 4.82 -2.03 -17.09
N HIS A 92 3.71 -1.32 -17.34
CA HIS A 92 3.45 0.06 -16.92
C HIS A 92 2.31 0.19 -15.89
N ALA A 93 2.23 -0.75 -14.94
CA ALA A 93 1.24 -0.70 -13.87
C ALA A 93 1.29 0.62 -13.09
N THR A 94 0.11 1.23 -12.92
CA THR A 94 -0.11 2.45 -12.13
C THR A 94 0.18 2.23 -10.64
N ALA A 95 0.35 3.31 -9.88
CA ALA A 95 0.56 3.25 -8.42
C ALA A 95 -0.56 2.47 -7.71
N ARG A 96 -1.81 2.69 -8.13
CA ARG A 96 -2.96 1.95 -7.63
C ARG A 96 -2.88 0.45 -7.91
N GLN A 97 -2.62 0.05 -9.16
CA GLN A 97 -2.51 -1.37 -9.53
C GLN A 97 -1.36 -2.07 -8.78
N ARG A 98 -0.25 -1.37 -8.55
CA ARG A 98 0.84 -1.84 -7.68
C ARG A 98 0.38 -2.06 -6.24
N CYS A 99 -0.42 -1.14 -5.68
CA CYS A 99 -1.01 -1.33 -4.35
C CYS A 99 -1.95 -2.54 -4.31
N GLU A 100 -2.78 -2.74 -5.33
CA GLU A 100 -3.71 -3.88 -5.41
C GLU A 100 -2.94 -5.21 -5.48
N ALA A 101 -1.93 -5.30 -6.35
CA ALA A 101 -1.05 -6.46 -6.44
C ALA A 101 -0.28 -6.72 -5.13
N PHE A 102 0.18 -5.66 -4.46
CA PHE A 102 0.85 -5.77 -3.15
C PHE A 102 -0.07 -6.37 -2.10
N VAL A 103 -1.31 -5.87 -2.01
CA VAL A 103 -2.31 -6.39 -1.04
C VAL A 103 -2.62 -7.86 -1.32
N LEU A 104 -2.79 -8.25 -2.59
CA LEU A 104 -3.03 -9.65 -2.95
C LEU A 104 -1.86 -10.56 -2.58
N THR A 105 -0.63 -10.10 -2.85
CA THR A 105 0.59 -10.85 -2.58
C THR A 105 0.81 -11.07 -1.08
N MET A 106 0.56 -10.04 -0.28
CA MET A 106 0.85 -10.06 1.16
C MET A 106 -0.22 -10.74 2.01
N GLN A 107 -1.39 -11.07 1.44
CA GLN A 107 -2.51 -11.71 2.13
C GLN A 107 -2.69 -13.19 1.77
N LYS A 108 -1.76 -13.78 1.03
CA LYS A 108 -1.61 -15.24 0.93
C LYS A 108 -1.04 -15.81 2.22
#